data_AF-A0A1F6EGF2-F1
#
_entry.id   AF-A0A1F6EGF2-F1
#
_cell.length_a   1.000
_cell.length_b   1.000
_cell.length_c   1.000
_cell.angle_alpha   90.00
_cell.angle_beta   90.00
_cell.angle_gamma   90.00
#
_symmetry.space_group_name_H-M   'P 1'
#
loop_
_entity.id
_entity.type
_entity.pdbx_description
1 polymer ?
#
loop_
_entity_poly.entity_id
_entity_poly.type
_entity_poly.pdbx_seq_one_letter_code
_entity_poly.pdbx_strand_id
1 'polypeptide(L)'
;MYKIARERALQRYRTKKAIERLVLKGWVMQESETLSITSAGTRMLDTTIERTRISLKATRWDGKWRIVAFDIPEELSALRYQVRAILKRAGFIRLQQSVWIFPHECRELSELIKSDTRLSKHVLYGVLEHVDESERLRRHFFPEKK
;
A
#
# COMPACT_ATOMS: atom_id res chain seq x y z
N MET A 1 14.94 29.72 1.81
CA MET A 1 15.70 29.32 0.61
C MET A 1 16.55 28.05 0.80
N TYR A 2 17.32 27.91 1.89
CA TYR A 2 18.21 26.75 2.14
C TYR A 2 17.51 25.39 2.38
N LYS A 3 16.29 25.36 2.93
CA LYS A 3 15.56 24.11 3.24
C LYS A 3 15.22 23.30 1.98
N ILE A 4 14.72 23.99 0.93
CA ILE A 4 14.34 23.37 -0.35
C ILE A 4 15.58 22.82 -1.08
N ALA A 5 16.69 23.56 -1.06
CA ALA A 5 17.95 23.10 -1.66
C ALA A 5 18.50 21.85 -0.97
N ARG A 6 18.43 21.81 0.38
CA ARG A 6 18.84 20.66 1.19
C ARG A 6 17.95 19.43 0.95
N GLU A 7 16.63 19.61 0.89
CA GLU A 7 15.70 18.52 0.57
C GLU A 7 15.94 17.94 -0.81
N ARG A 8 16.17 18.80 -1.82
CA ARG A 8 16.51 18.35 -3.18
C ARG A 8 17.84 17.59 -3.22
N ALA A 9 18.85 18.06 -2.48
CA ALA A 9 20.14 17.36 -2.39
C ALA A 9 20.00 15.98 -1.73
N LEU A 10 19.24 15.90 -0.63
CA LEU A 10 18.97 14.64 0.06
C LEU A 10 18.18 13.67 -0.81
N GLN A 11 17.19 14.16 -1.57
CA GLN A 11 16.43 13.34 -2.50
C GLN A 11 17.33 12.77 -3.61
N ARG A 12 18.20 13.59 -4.21
CA ARG A 12 19.18 13.12 -5.21
C ARG A 12 20.11 12.05 -4.63
N TYR A 13 20.62 12.25 -3.43
CA TYR A 13 21.48 11.27 -2.76
C TYR A 13 20.75 9.94 -2.52
N ARG A 14 19.50 9.99 -2.04
CA ARG A 14 18.67 8.80 -1.81
C ARG A 14 18.37 8.07 -3.12
N THR A 15 18.00 8.79 -4.17
CA THR A 15 17.76 8.23 -5.50
C THR A 15 19.01 7.56 -6.05
N LYS A 16 20.17 8.23 -5.98
CA LYS A 16 21.47 7.65 -6.37
C LYS A 16 21.76 6.34 -5.61
N LYS A 17 21.62 6.37 -4.29
CA LYS A 17 21.84 5.17 -3.44
C LYS A 17 20.84 4.05 -3.71
N ALA A 18 19.62 4.37 -4.14
CA ALA A 18 18.64 3.37 -4.53
C ALA A 18 19.04 2.71 -5.86
N ILE A 19 19.42 3.51 -6.85
CA ILE A 19 19.90 3.03 -8.17
C ILE A 19 21.13 2.14 -7.99
N GLU A 20 22.15 2.59 -7.24
CA GLU A 20 23.36 1.80 -6.94
C GLU A 20 23.00 0.42 -6.36
N ARG A 21 22.03 0.35 -5.44
CA ARG A 21 21.57 -0.91 -4.85
C ARG A 21 20.84 -1.81 -5.85
N LEU A 22 20.05 -1.24 -6.75
CA LEU A 22 19.34 -2.00 -7.78
C LEU A 22 20.31 -2.54 -8.84
N VAL A 23 21.35 -1.78 -9.18
CA VAL A 23 22.44 -2.19 -10.07
C VAL A 23 23.28 -3.29 -9.42
N LEU A 24 23.70 -3.13 -8.16
CA LEU A 24 24.44 -4.15 -7.41
C LEU A 24 23.69 -5.49 -7.30
N LYS A 25 22.35 -5.44 -7.22
CA LYS A 25 21.50 -6.64 -7.21
C LYS A 25 21.25 -7.23 -8.60
N GLY A 26 21.74 -6.58 -9.66
CA GLY A 26 21.50 -6.98 -11.04
C GLY A 26 20.03 -6.84 -11.48
N TRP A 27 19.21 -6.06 -10.78
CA TRP A 27 17.78 -5.85 -11.10
C TRP A 27 17.58 -4.71 -12.10
N VAL A 28 18.49 -3.74 -12.11
CA VAL A 28 18.52 -2.64 -13.06
C VAL A 28 19.90 -2.60 -13.70
N MET A 29 19.93 -2.31 -14.99
CA MET A 29 21.13 -2.01 -15.75
C MET A 29 21.16 -0.51 -16.01
N GLN A 30 22.34 0.09 -15.92
CA GLN A 30 22.55 1.50 -16.22
C GLN A 30 23.48 1.61 -17.43
N GLU A 31 22.97 2.16 -18.53
CA GLU A 31 23.72 2.48 -19.74
C GLU A 31 23.66 3.98 -19.96
N SER A 32 24.78 4.66 -19.72
CA SER A 32 24.89 6.13 -19.78
C SER A 32 23.82 6.82 -18.92
N GLU A 33 22.86 7.53 -19.54
CA GLU A 33 21.76 8.23 -18.88
C GLU A 33 20.48 7.40 -18.77
N THR A 34 20.50 6.15 -19.26
CA THR A 34 19.32 5.30 -19.33
C THR A 34 19.38 4.21 -18.26
N LEU A 35 18.26 4.01 -17.57
CA LEU A 35 18.06 2.89 -16.65
C LEU A 35 17.09 1.89 -17.28
N SER A 36 17.52 0.65 -17.43
CA SER A 36 16.74 -0.43 -18.00
C SER A 36 16.54 -1.52 -16.95
N ILE A 37 15.33 -2.06 -16.84
CA ILE A 37 15.08 -3.22 -15.99
C ILE A 37 15.67 -4.48 -16.64
N THR A 38 16.37 -5.30 -15.87
CA THR A 38 16.91 -6.57 -16.38
C THR A 38 15.85 -7.67 -16.30
N SER A 39 16.04 -8.78 -17.00
CA SER A 39 15.16 -9.95 -16.86
C SER A 39 15.13 -10.50 -15.42
N ALA A 40 16.22 -10.34 -14.65
CA ALA A 40 16.24 -10.68 -13.22
C ALA A 40 15.41 -9.69 -12.38
N GLY A 41 15.47 -8.39 -12.70
CA GLY A 41 14.63 -7.36 -12.11
C GLY A 41 13.15 -7.58 -12.40
N THR A 42 12.80 -7.88 -13.65
CA THR A 42 11.42 -8.21 -14.06
C THR A 42 10.93 -9.44 -13.32
N ARG A 43 11.70 -10.54 -13.27
CA ARG A 43 11.33 -11.73 -12.48
C ARG A 43 11.17 -11.45 -11.00
N MET A 44 12.00 -10.59 -10.40
CA MET A 44 11.85 -10.18 -9.01
C MET A 44 10.59 -9.35 -8.79
N LEU A 45 10.30 -8.41 -9.69
CA LEU A 45 9.05 -7.65 -9.67
C LEU A 45 7.86 -8.59 -9.81
N ASP A 46 7.89 -9.52 -10.76
CA ASP A 46 6.85 -10.52 -10.94
C ASP A 46 6.72 -11.40 -9.70
N THR A 47 7.81 -11.82 -9.08
CA THR A 47 7.75 -12.62 -7.84
C THR A 47 7.20 -11.82 -6.67
N THR A 48 7.51 -10.52 -6.56
CA THR A 48 7.04 -9.66 -5.47
C THR A 48 5.58 -9.27 -5.65
N ILE A 49 5.22 -8.88 -6.87
CA ILE A 49 3.86 -8.59 -7.30
C ILE A 49 3.03 -9.85 -7.19
N GLU A 50 3.50 -10.99 -7.67
CA GLU A 50 2.76 -12.24 -7.63
C GLU A 50 2.76 -12.88 -6.24
N ARG A 51 3.76 -12.68 -5.36
CA ARG A 51 3.63 -13.07 -3.93
C ARG A 51 2.56 -12.24 -3.23
N THR A 52 2.54 -10.93 -3.48
CA THR A 52 1.50 -10.03 -2.95
C THR A 52 0.14 -10.42 -3.54
N ARG A 53 0.07 -10.71 -4.84
CA ARG A 53 -1.15 -11.07 -5.56
C ARG A 53 -1.62 -12.50 -5.26
N ILE A 54 -0.73 -13.47 -5.03
CA ILE A 54 -1.03 -14.83 -4.60
C ILE A 54 -1.51 -14.82 -3.15
N SER A 55 -0.88 -14.05 -2.26
CA SER A 55 -1.38 -13.88 -0.90
C SER A 55 -2.80 -13.30 -0.88
N LEU A 56 -3.13 -12.42 -1.84
CA LEU A 56 -4.48 -11.86 -2.01
C LEU A 56 -5.45 -12.83 -2.72
N LYS A 57 -5.00 -13.54 -3.77
CA LYS A 57 -5.79 -14.52 -4.54
C LYS A 57 -6.05 -15.83 -3.80
N ALA A 58 -5.17 -16.25 -2.88
CA ALA A 58 -5.31 -17.50 -2.14
C ALA A 58 -6.54 -17.47 -1.21
N THR A 59 -6.97 -16.29 -0.80
CA THR A 59 -8.23 -16.08 -0.08
C THR A 59 -9.34 -15.80 -1.10
N ARG A 60 -10.13 -16.83 -1.41
CA ARG A 60 -11.41 -16.64 -2.11
C ARG A 60 -12.21 -15.57 -1.38
N TRP A 61 -12.73 -14.59 -2.12
CA TRP A 61 -13.58 -13.57 -1.53
C TRP A 61 -14.82 -14.22 -0.92
N ASP A 62 -15.09 -13.91 0.35
CA ASP A 62 -16.23 -14.41 1.12
C ASP A 62 -17.51 -13.61 0.89
N GLY A 63 -17.49 -12.66 -0.06
CA GLY A 63 -18.62 -11.79 -0.37
C GLY A 63 -18.73 -10.58 0.56
N LYS A 64 -17.83 -10.39 1.53
CA LYS A 64 -17.86 -9.27 2.48
C LYS A 64 -16.72 -8.28 2.27
N TRP A 65 -17.00 -7.01 2.50
CA TRP A 65 -16.03 -5.93 2.44
C TRP A 65 -15.48 -5.60 3.80
N ARG A 66 -14.21 -5.23 3.86
CA ARG A 66 -13.51 -4.79 5.07
C ARG A 66 -13.34 -3.30 4.94
N ILE A 67 -13.95 -2.58 5.86
CA ILE A 67 -13.89 -1.12 5.89
C ILE A 67 -13.03 -0.68 7.07
N VAL A 68 -12.19 0.32 6.82
CA VAL A 68 -11.48 1.05 7.86
C VAL A 68 -11.87 2.51 7.76
N ALA A 69 -12.46 3.02 8.83
CA ALA A 69 -12.79 4.43 8.98
C ALA A 69 -11.98 4.99 10.14
N PHE A 70 -11.54 6.25 10.07
CA PHE A 70 -10.84 6.87 11.18
C PHE A 70 -11.16 8.34 11.33
N ASP A 71 -11.16 8.80 12.59
CA ASP A 71 -11.19 10.22 12.94
C ASP A 71 -10.01 10.52 13.88
N ILE A 72 -8.88 10.83 13.24
CA ILE A 72 -7.62 11.11 13.93
C ILE A 72 -7.44 12.63 13.92
N PRO A 73 -7.36 13.28 15.08
CA PRO A 73 -7.28 14.74 15.19
C PRO A 73 -5.95 15.28 14.61
N GLU A 74 -5.88 16.58 14.30
CA GLU A 74 -4.77 17.17 13.55
C GLU A 74 -3.44 17.15 14.30
N GLU A 75 -3.51 17.22 15.63
CA GLU A 75 -2.40 17.07 16.55
C GLU A 75 -1.72 15.70 16.39
N LEU A 76 -2.46 14.70 15.90
CA LEU A 76 -2.00 13.34 15.61
C LEU A 76 -1.84 13.08 14.10
N SER A 77 -1.59 14.11 13.29
CA SER A 77 -1.41 13.99 11.84
C SER A 77 -0.36 12.95 11.42
N ALA A 78 0.71 12.77 12.20
CA ALA A 78 1.71 11.73 11.98
C ALA A 78 1.11 10.31 12.05
N LEU A 79 0.23 10.06 13.03
CA LEU A 79 -0.50 8.78 13.15
C LEU A 79 -1.44 8.60 11.95
N ARG A 80 -2.14 9.66 11.54
CA ARG A 80 -3.02 9.62 10.35
C ARG A 80 -2.25 9.21 9.09
N TYR A 81 -1.05 9.77 8.89
CA TYR A 81 -0.18 9.39 7.77
C TYR A 81 0.28 7.93 7.87
N GLN A 82 0.65 7.47 9.06
CA GLN A 82 1.06 6.08 9.29
C GLN A 82 -0.09 5.10 8.99
N VAL A 83 -1.31 5.36 9.48
CA VAL A 83 -2.49 4.53 9.21
C VAL A 83 -2.76 4.44 7.71
N ARG A 84 -2.80 5.58 7.00
CA ARG A 84 -2.95 5.60 5.53
C ARG A 84 -1.86 4.80 4.81
N ALA A 85 -0.61 4.91 5.25
CA ALA A 85 0.50 4.17 4.66
C ALA A 85 0.39 2.65 4.89
N ILE A 86 -0.06 2.23 6.08
CA ILE A 86 -0.32 0.81 6.40
C ILE A 86 -1.44 0.26 5.52
N LEU A 87 -2.59 0.95 5.48
CA LEU A 87 -3.76 0.53 4.70
C LEU A 87 -3.42 0.41 3.21
N LYS A 88 -2.71 1.40 2.65
CA LYS A 88 -2.26 1.36 1.26
C LYS A 88 -1.33 0.18 0.98
N ARG A 89 -0.38 -0.12 1.89
CA ARG A 89 0.51 -1.28 1.74
C ARG A 89 -0.21 -2.62 1.89
N ALA A 90 -1.26 -2.66 2.70
CA ALA A 90 -2.12 -3.83 2.88
C ALA A 90 -3.09 -4.05 1.69
N GLY A 91 -3.13 -3.15 0.70
CA GLY A 91 -3.97 -3.29 -0.48
C GLY A 91 -5.37 -2.67 -0.33
N PHE A 92 -5.65 -1.96 0.75
CA PHE A 92 -6.88 -1.18 0.86
C PHE A 92 -6.86 -0.03 -0.15
N ILE A 93 -8.03 0.28 -0.69
CA ILE A 93 -8.23 1.47 -1.52
C ILE A 93 -9.00 2.54 -0.77
N ARG A 94 -8.73 3.79 -1.12
CA ARG A 94 -9.33 4.96 -0.48
C ARG A 94 -10.70 5.27 -1.12
N LEU A 95 -11.77 5.16 -0.35
CA LEU A 95 -13.12 5.59 -0.74
C LEU A 95 -13.32 7.09 -0.49
N GLN A 96 -12.90 7.55 0.69
CA GLN A 96 -12.90 8.96 1.10
C GLN A 96 -11.62 9.27 1.88
N GLN A 97 -11.43 10.52 2.34
CA GLN A 97 -10.18 10.91 2.99
C GLN A 97 -9.80 10.05 4.20
N SER A 98 -10.79 9.55 4.92
CA SER A 98 -10.58 8.70 6.10
C SER A 98 -11.33 7.38 6.04
N VAL A 99 -11.82 6.99 4.85
CA VAL A 99 -12.58 5.75 4.65
C VAL A 99 -11.89 4.91 3.59
N TRP A 100 -11.58 3.68 3.94
CA TRP A 100 -10.80 2.74 3.15
C TRP A 100 -11.49 1.39 3.09
N ILE A 101 -11.39 0.70 1.95
CA ILE A 101 -12.08 -0.57 1.72
C ILE A 101 -11.17 -1.62 1.10
N PHE A 102 -11.44 -2.88 1.42
CA PHE A 102 -10.68 -4.03 0.94
C PHE A 102 -11.58 -5.28 0.94
N PRO A 103 -11.46 -6.21 -0.03
CA PRO A 103 -12.38 -7.34 -0.09
C PRO A 103 -11.97 -8.55 0.76
N HIS A 104 -10.75 -8.68 1.28
CA HIS A 104 -10.34 -9.91 2.00
C HIS A 104 -10.19 -9.72 3.51
N GLU A 105 -10.32 -10.80 4.29
CA GLU A 105 -10.12 -10.76 5.74
C GLU A 105 -8.70 -10.29 6.06
N CYS A 106 -8.59 -9.44 7.08
CA CYS A 106 -7.30 -8.98 7.57
C CYS A 106 -7.35 -9.00 9.09
N ARG A 107 -7.23 -10.21 9.64
CA ARG A 107 -7.36 -10.47 11.08
C ARG A 107 -6.29 -9.72 11.85
N GLU A 108 -5.06 -9.72 11.34
CA GLU A 108 -3.91 -9.05 11.93
C GLU A 108 -4.14 -7.54 12.06
N LEU A 109 -4.79 -6.91 11.09
CA LEU A 109 -5.13 -5.49 11.18
C LEU A 109 -6.18 -5.23 12.26
N SER A 110 -7.19 -6.09 12.36
CA SER A 110 -8.21 -5.97 13.41
C SER A 110 -7.62 -6.17 14.82
N GLU A 111 -6.66 -7.09 14.97
CA GLU A 111 -5.94 -7.34 16.23
C GLU A 111 -4.99 -6.20 16.56
N LEU A 112 -4.29 -5.65 15.57
CA LEU A 112 -3.44 -4.48 15.73
C LEU A 112 -4.23 -3.26 16.21
N ILE A 113 -5.39 -3.00 15.60
CA ILE A 113 -6.26 -1.88 16.01
C ILE A 113 -6.74 -2.08 17.44
N LYS A 114 -7.12 -3.31 17.82
CA LYS A 114 -7.57 -3.62 19.19
C LYS A 114 -6.45 -3.48 20.23
N SER A 115 -5.22 -3.85 19.89
CA SER A 115 -4.09 -3.89 20.82
C SER A 115 -3.39 -2.54 21.01
N ASP A 116 -3.35 -1.66 19.99
CA ASP A 116 -2.80 -0.30 20.15
C ASP A 116 -3.89 0.69 20.59
N THR A 117 -3.76 1.19 21.83
CA THR A 117 -4.73 2.11 22.44
C THR A 117 -4.90 3.44 21.71
N ARG A 118 -3.94 3.87 20.89
CA ARG A 118 -4.07 5.07 20.05
C ARG A 118 -4.85 4.75 18.78
N LEU A 119 -4.71 3.55 18.25
CA LEU A 119 -5.49 3.11 17.09
C LEU A 119 -6.94 2.81 17.49
N SER A 120 -7.17 2.07 18.58
CA SER A 120 -8.52 1.70 19.01
C SER A 120 -9.43 2.89 19.32
N LYS A 121 -8.86 4.03 19.74
CA LYS A 121 -9.60 5.27 20.01
C LYS A 121 -10.04 6.02 18.76
N HIS A 122 -9.30 5.89 17.66
CA HIS A 122 -9.47 6.75 16.48
C HIS A 122 -9.77 5.99 15.20
N VAL A 123 -9.62 4.66 15.19
CA VAL A 123 -9.75 3.81 14.01
C VAL A 123 -10.80 2.75 14.26
N LEU A 124 -11.78 2.69 13.36
CA LEU A 124 -12.83 1.69 13.30
C LEU A 124 -12.54 0.72 12.17
N TYR A 125 -12.64 -0.57 12.48
CA TYR A 125 -12.64 -1.65 11.50
C TYR A 125 -14.03 -2.30 11.49
N GLY A 126 -14.59 -2.48 10.30
CA GLY A 126 -15.90 -3.09 10.11
C GLY A 126 -15.91 -4.08 8.97
N VAL A 127 -16.93 -4.95 8.99
CA VAL A 127 -17.26 -5.86 7.90
C VAL A 127 -18.60 -5.43 7.33
N LEU A 128 -18.66 -5.18 6.04
CA LEU A 128 -19.87 -4.77 5.33
C LEU A 128 -20.29 -5.87 4.36
N GLU A 129 -21.56 -6.20 4.33
CA GLU A 129 -22.12 -7.12 3.33
C GLU A 129 -22.47 -6.37 2.04
N HIS A 130 -22.83 -5.09 2.16
CA HIS A 130 -23.20 -4.22 1.06
C HIS A 130 -22.45 -2.89 1.11
N VAL A 131 -22.08 -2.38 -0.06
CA VAL A 131 -21.52 -1.04 -0.26
C VAL A 131 -22.01 -0.53 -1.60
N ASP A 132 -22.34 0.75 -1.66
CA ASP A 132 -22.69 1.41 -2.92
C ASP A 132 -21.50 1.36 -3.88
N GLU A 133 -21.78 1.36 -5.19
CA GLU A 133 -20.77 1.20 -6.24
C GLU A 133 -19.96 -0.12 -6.18
N SER A 134 -20.50 -1.17 -5.55
CA SER A 134 -19.84 -2.47 -5.42
C SER A 134 -19.31 -3.05 -6.74
N GLU A 135 -19.98 -2.80 -7.87
CA GLU A 135 -19.51 -3.21 -9.21
C GLU A 135 -18.19 -2.56 -9.63
N ARG A 136 -18.01 -1.27 -9.32
CA ARG A 136 -16.73 -0.57 -9.57
C ARG A 136 -15.62 -1.16 -8.71
N LEU A 137 -15.92 -1.43 -7.44
CA LEU A 137 -14.97 -2.03 -6.50
C LEU A 137 -14.62 -3.47 -6.89
N ARG A 138 -15.61 -4.28 -7.28
CA ARG A 138 -15.40 -5.64 -7.77
C ARG A 138 -14.47 -5.66 -8.98
N ARG A 139 -14.70 -4.79 -9.98
CA ARG A 139 -13.80 -4.68 -11.14
C ARG A 139 -12.39 -4.24 -10.76
N HIS A 140 -12.24 -3.38 -9.75
CA HIS A 140 -10.94 -2.95 -9.28
C HIS A 140 -10.14 -4.10 -8.64
N PHE A 141 -10.76 -4.86 -7.74
CA PHE A 141 -10.07 -5.92 -6.99
C PHE A 141 -10.01 -7.26 -7.73
N PHE A 142 -11.00 -7.56 -8.55
CA PHE A 142 -11.16 -8.81 -9.30
C PHE A 142 -11.23 -8.51 -10.81
N PRO A 143 -10.15 -7.97 -11.42
CA PRO A 143 -10.15 -7.75 -12.86
C PRO A 143 -10.20 -9.11 -13.58
N GLU A 144 -11.15 -9.26 -14.50
CA GLU A 144 -11.23 -10.42 -15.38
C GLU A 144 -9.93 -10.53 -16.20
N LYS A 145 -9.37 -11.73 -16.27
CA LYS A 145 -8.23 -11.99 -17.15
C LYS A 145 -8.73 -11.94 -18.59
N LYS A 146 -8.19 -11.02 -19.40
CA LYS A 146 -8.25 -11.14 -20.86
C LYS A 146 -7.34 -12.28 -21.33
#